data_AF-A0A832WLR3-F1
#
_entry.id   AF-A0A832WLR3-F1
#
_cell.length_a   1.000
_cell.length_b   1.000
_cell.length_c   1.000
_cell.angle_alpha   90.00
_cell.angle_beta   90.00
_cell.angle_gamma   90.00
#
_symmetry.space_group_name_H-M   'P 1'
#
loop_
_entity.id
_entity.type
_entity.pdbx_description
1 polymer ?
#
loop_
_entity_poly.entity_id
_entity_poly.type
_entity_poly.pdbx_seq_one_letter_code
_entity_poly.pdbx_strand_id
1 'polypeptide(L)'
;MSYKLVFEMPQRVRLPAKYRREWDLVRVTTSQENLVKTLFKLSNYIGSAEISIVKGKKNVGEARIIKDGENVYTMVAFYKESPYIPDSVTFYIAAPLKDSAKFITKMVAMFDEIKEINEEIQGNEVIITFKSKVRRVGPFSSLNEEENVKIEMEKKNLDNCLELRVKRMKVGAIELEMSERKP
;
A
#
# COMPACT_ATOMS: atom_id res chain seq x y z
N MET A 1 -4.26 19.67 -9.66
CA MET A 1 -4.95 19.45 -8.37
C MET A 1 -3.96 18.93 -7.34
N SER A 2 -4.09 19.29 -6.06
CA SER A 2 -3.16 18.89 -4.99
C SER A 2 -3.73 17.81 -4.06
N TYR A 3 -2.86 16.94 -3.56
CA TYR A 3 -3.10 16.03 -2.45
C TYR A 3 -2.43 16.55 -1.18
N LYS A 4 -2.96 16.12 -0.04
CA LYS A 4 -2.34 16.26 1.28
C LYS A 4 -2.10 14.86 1.86
N LEU A 5 -0.84 14.56 2.14
CA LEU A 5 -0.41 13.36 2.85
C LEU A 5 -0.45 13.64 4.34
N VAL A 6 -1.15 12.78 5.09
CA VAL A 6 -1.31 12.92 6.54
C VAL A 6 -0.88 11.62 7.20
N PHE A 7 0.08 11.70 8.12
CA PHE A 7 0.63 10.54 8.81
C PHE A 7 1.20 10.93 10.17
N GLU A 8 1.30 9.97 11.07
CA GLU A 8 2.00 10.13 12.34
C GLU A 8 3.50 9.93 12.14
N MET A 9 4.33 10.79 12.73
CA MET A 9 5.78 10.64 12.64
C MET A 9 6.22 9.37 13.41
N PRO A 10 6.80 8.36 12.75
CA PRO A 10 7.28 7.17 13.44
C PRO A 10 8.47 7.57 14.34
N GLN A 11 8.45 7.13 15.60
CA GLN A 11 9.31 7.64 16.67
C GLN A 11 10.78 7.90 16.26
N ARG A 12 11.17 9.18 16.11
CA ARG A 12 12.48 9.79 16.50
C ARG A 12 12.66 11.23 15.97
N VAL A 13 12.11 12.21 16.69
CA VAL A 13 12.82 13.45 17.06
C VAL A 13 12.32 13.82 18.46
N ARG A 14 13.19 13.86 19.48
CA ARG A 14 12.82 14.41 20.80
C ARG A 14 12.62 15.92 20.63
N LEU A 15 11.39 16.34 20.33
CA LEU A 15 11.05 17.76 20.28
C LEU A 15 11.07 18.33 21.71
N PRO A 16 11.60 19.56 21.93
CA PRO A 16 11.59 20.22 23.23
C PRO A 16 10.17 20.28 23.82
N ALA A 17 10.04 20.16 25.14
CA ALA A 17 8.75 20.00 25.84
C ALA A 17 7.67 21.05 25.48
N LYS A 18 8.09 22.26 25.09
CA LYS A 18 7.19 23.34 24.61
C LYS A 18 6.46 23.04 23.29
N TYR A 19 6.87 22.02 22.55
CA TYR A 19 6.23 21.55 21.31
C TYR A 19 5.40 20.27 21.49
N ARG A 20 5.24 19.76 22.72
CA ARG A 20 4.31 18.65 23.01
C ARG A 20 2.86 19.15 22.89
N ARG A 21 2.28 19.04 21.70
CA ARG A 21 0.85 19.18 21.45
C ARG A 21 0.38 17.94 20.67
N GLU A 22 -0.72 17.35 21.12
CA GLU A 22 -1.53 16.30 20.47
C GLU A 22 -0.84 15.56 19.31
N TRP A 23 0.09 14.66 19.66
CA TRP A 23 0.64 13.55 18.87
C TRP A 23 0.95 13.85 17.38
N ASP A 24 2.15 14.37 17.10
CA ASP A 24 3.04 14.14 15.94
C ASP A 24 2.45 13.90 14.52
N LEU A 25 1.28 14.47 14.20
CA LEU A 25 0.66 14.38 12.87
C LEU A 25 1.30 15.34 11.85
N VAL A 26 2.06 14.78 10.91
CA VAL A 26 2.72 15.49 9.81
C VAL A 26 1.76 15.64 8.63
N ARG A 27 1.80 16.82 7.99
CA ARG A 27 1.00 17.12 6.79
C ARG A 27 1.90 17.62 5.67
N VAL A 28 1.94 16.89 4.56
CA VAL A 28 2.74 17.25 3.37
C VAL A 28 1.81 17.47 2.18
N THR A 29 1.92 18.63 1.54
CA THR A 29 1.12 18.93 0.34
C THR A 29 1.94 18.59 -0.91
N THR A 30 1.36 17.86 -1.85
CA THR A 30 1.97 17.48 -3.13
C THR A 30 0.97 17.63 -4.27
N SER A 31 1.44 17.81 -5.51
CA SER A 31 0.58 17.60 -6.67
C SER A 31 0.35 16.09 -6.89
N GLN A 32 -0.67 15.76 -7.68
CA GLN A 32 -0.93 14.39 -8.13
C GLN A 32 0.28 13.79 -8.84
N GLU A 33 0.82 14.49 -9.85
CA GLU A 33 2.00 14.07 -10.62
C GLU A 33 3.26 13.84 -9.76
N ASN A 34 3.39 14.55 -8.63
CA ASN A 34 4.53 14.42 -7.72
C ASN A 34 4.27 13.49 -6.53
N LEU A 35 3.12 12.82 -6.47
CA LEU A 35 2.73 11.98 -5.33
C LEU A 35 3.77 10.90 -5.03
N VAL A 36 4.11 10.08 -6.03
CA VAL A 36 5.03 8.95 -5.87
C VAL A 36 6.42 9.45 -5.50
N LYS A 37 6.92 10.50 -6.18
CA LYS A 37 8.20 11.14 -5.87
C LYS A 37 8.25 11.67 -4.43
N THR A 38 7.14 12.23 -3.96
CA THR A 38 7.04 12.72 -2.58
C THR A 38 7.05 11.57 -1.58
N LEU A 39 6.35 10.47 -1.86
CA LEU A 39 6.37 9.27 -1.01
C LEU A 39 7.77 8.65 -0.91
N PHE A 40 8.53 8.57 -2.01
CA PHE A 40 9.93 8.11 -1.97
C PHE A 40 10.85 9.04 -1.20
N LYS A 41 10.64 10.36 -1.30
CA LYS A 41 11.37 11.29 -0.44
C LYS A 41 11.03 11.03 1.02
N LEU A 42 9.75 10.88 1.35
CA LEU A 42 9.31 10.63 2.71
C LEU A 42 9.85 9.32 3.27
N SER A 43 9.85 8.23 2.50
CA SER A 43 10.37 6.94 2.97
C SER A 43 11.80 7.07 3.47
N ASN A 44 12.65 7.87 2.83
CA ASN A 44 14.02 8.13 3.28
C ASN A 44 14.10 8.75 4.69
N TYR A 45 13.09 9.52 5.12
CA TYR A 45 13.10 10.24 6.40
C TYR A 45 12.29 9.59 7.51
N ILE A 46 11.13 8.98 7.18
CA ILE A 46 10.12 8.66 8.21
C ILE A 46 10.08 7.19 8.62
N GLY A 47 10.88 6.31 8.01
CA GLY A 47 10.83 4.87 8.31
C GLY A 47 9.56 4.21 7.78
N SER A 48 9.09 3.15 8.43
CA SER A 48 7.82 2.50 8.11
C SER A 48 6.64 3.37 8.59
N ALA A 49 5.67 3.64 7.72
CA ALA A 49 4.57 4.56 8.01
C ALA A 49 3.30 4.20 7.23
N GLU A 50 2.14 4.49 7.83
CA GLU A 50 0.84 4.51 7.16
C GLU A 50 0.43 5.97 6.92
N ILE A 51 0.02 6.28 5.70
CA ILE A 51 -0.19 7.64 5.21
C ILE A 51 -1.56 7.75 4.57
N SER A 52 -2.41 8.64 5.08
CA SER A 52 -3.67 8.99 4.42
C SER A 52 -3.44 9.98 3.27
N ILE A 53 -4.04 9.70 2.11
CA ILE A 53 -4.02 10.59 0.93
C ILE A 53 -5.34 11.36 0.88
N VAL A 54 -5.29 12.66 1.13
CA VAL A 54 -6.47 13.52 1.24
C VAL A 54 -6.57 14.47 0.04
N LYS A 55 -7.76 14.59 -0.54
CA LYS A 55 -8.10 15.58 -1.58
C LYS A 55 -9.22 16.50 -1.07
N GLY A 56 -8.91 17.78 -0.87
CA GLY A 56 -9.83 18.70 -0.20
C GLY A 56 -10.07 18.28 1.25
N LYS A 57 -11.31 17.89 1.59
CA LYS A 57 -11.70 17.36 2.91
C LYS A 57 -11.91 15.83 2.93
N LYS A 58 -11.76 15.15 1.79
CA LYS A 58 -12.04 13.71 1.66
C LYS A 58 -10.75 12.92 1.66
N ASN A 59 -10.68 11.84 2.45
CA ASN A 59 -9.69 10.79 2.24
C ASN A 59 -10.06 10.06 0.94
N VAL A 60 -9.10 9.94 0.03
CA VAL A 60 -9.28 9.31 -1.30
C VAL A 60 -8.37 8.10 -1.49
N GLY A 61 -7.52 7.78 -0.52
CA GLY A 61 -6.48 6.77 -0.68
C GLY A 61 -5.61 6.64 0.55
N GLU A 62 -4.76 5.63 0.53
CA GLU A 62 -3.71 5.43 1.50
C GLU A 62 -2.40 5.10 0.80
N ALA A 63 -1.30 5.40 1.46
CA ALA A 63 0.00 4.86 1.13
C ALA A 63 0.59 4.19 2.37
N ARG A 64 1.36 3.13 2.16
CA ARG A 64 2.07 2.44 3.24
C ARG A 64 3.50 2.25 2.84
N ILE A 65 4.40 2.52 3.76
CA ILE A 65 5.84 2.34 3.59
C ILE A 65 6.27 1.29 4.61
N ILE A 66 6.96 0.26 4.14
CA ILE A 66 7.68 -0.69 5.00
C ILE A 66 9.14 -0.60 4.65
N LYS A 67 9.99 -0.39 5.67
CA LYS A 67 11.44 -0.52 5.57
C LYS A 67 11.92 -1.82 6.20
N ASP A 68 12.81 -2.51 5.50
CA ASP A 68 13.53 -3.69 5.98
C ASP A 68 15.03 -3.56 5.65
N GLY A 69 15.80 -3.01 6.59
CA GLY A 69 17.17 -2.57 6.33
C GLY A 69 17.19 -1.46 5.26
N GLU A 70 17.93 -1.69 4.18
CA GLU A 70 18.02 -0.80 3.01
C GLU A 70 16.84 -0.96 2.02
N ASN A 71 16.05 -2.03 2.17
CA ASN A 71 14.94 -2.30 1.27
C ASN A 71 13.74 -1.41 1.62
N VAL A 72 13.15 -0.81 0.60
CA VAL A 72 11.96 0.04 0.76
C VAL A 72 10.82 -0.49 -0.09
N TYR A 73 9.72 -0.77 0.57
CA TYR A 73 8.46 -1.18 -0.03
C TYR A 73 7.48 -0.02 0.14
N THR A 74 6.82 0.41 -0.92
CA THR A 74 5.79 1.46 -0.86
C THR A 74 4.55 1.01 -1.60
N MET A 75 3.41 0.95 -0.93
CA MET A 75 2.10 0.77 -1.56
C MET A 75 1.41 2.12 -1.68
N VAL A 76 0.72 2.33 -2.79
CA VAL A 76 -0.28 3.39 -2.96
C VAL A 76 -1.60 2.75 -3.38
N ALA A 77 -2.66 3.05 -2.64
CA ALA A 77 -4.02 2.58 -2.92
C ALA A 77 -4.98 3.77 -2.99
N PHE A 78 -5.92 3.72 -3.94
CA PHE A 78 -7.00 4.71 -4.03
C PHE A 78 -8.37 4.06 -3.91
N TYR A 79 -9.30 4.79 -3.31
CA TYR A 79 -10.67 4.38 -3.07
C TYR A 79 -11.63 5.25 -3.89
N LYS A 80 -12.69 4.65 -4.41
CA LYS A 80 -13.74 5.36 -5.15
C LYS A 80 -15.07 5.32 -4.41
N GLU A 81 -15.59 4.12 -4.18
CA GLU A 81 -16.92 3.91 -3.61
C GLU A 81 -16.86 3.42 -2.16
N SER A 82 -15.95 2.47 -1.87
CA SER A 82 -15.73 1.92 -0.54
C SER A 82 -14.42 2.44 0.05
N PRO A 83 -14.39 2.92 1.31
CA PRO A 83 -13.15 3.28 1.98
C PRO A 83 -12.32 2.07 2.42
N TYR A 84 -12.85 0.85 2.24
CA TYR A 84 -12.20 -0.38 2.68
C TYR A 84 -11.68 -1.24 1.52
N ILE A 85 -12.18 -1.02 0.31
CA ILE A 85 -11.87 -1.85 -0.86
C ILE A 85 -11.25 -0.94 -1.91
N PRO A 86 -9.95 -1.09 -2.20
CA PRO A 86 -9.26 -0.21 -3.13
C PRO A 86 -9.79 -0.43 -4.54
N ASP A 87 -9.95 0.67 -5.28
CA ASP A 87 -10.25 0.69 -6.72
C ASP A 87 -8.97 0.55 -7.55
N SER A 88 -7.81 0.93 -6.98
CA SER A 88 -6.50 0.70 -7.59
C SER A 88 -5.45 0.53 -6.50
N VAL A 89 -4.48 -0.34 -6.75
CA VAL A 89 -3.32 -0.58 -5.88
C VAL A 89 -2.07 -0.67 -6.73
N THR A 90 -1.00 0.00 -6.32
CA THR A 90 0.31 -0.09 -6.96
C THR A 90 1.38 -0.16 -5.89
N PHE A 91 2.30 -1.11 -6.06
CA PHE A 91 3.47 -1.23 -5.21
C PHE A 91 4.71 -0.72 -5.95
N TYR A 92 5.59 -0.08 -5.20
CA TYR A 92 6.90 0.35 -5.64
C TYR A 92 7.93 -0.30 -4.73
N ILE A 93 8.79 -1.13 -5.32
CA ILE A 93 9.70 -2.02 -4.62
C ILE A 93 11.12 -1.58 -4.95
N ALA A 94 11.78 -0.89 -4.02
CA ALA A 94 13.21 -0.62 -4.06
C ALA A 94 13.94 -1.71 -3.25
N ALA A 95 13.84 -2.94 -3.75
CA ALA A 95 14.38 -4.16 -3.15
C ALA A 95 14.47 -5.25 -4.23
N PRO A 96 15.26 -6.32 -4.02
CA PRO A 96 15.14 -7.53 -4.84
C PRO A 96 13.69 -8.05 -4.81
N LEU A 97 13.16 -8.42 -5.99
CA LEU A 97 11.79 -8.88 -6.08
C LEU A 97 11.56 -10.19 -5.31
N LYS A 98 12.56 -11.07 -5.28
CA LYS A 98 12.51 -12.34 -4.54
C LYS A 98 12.20 -12.06 -3.06
N ASP A 99 11.20 -12.76 -2.53
CA ASP A 99 10.73 -12.66 -1.13
C ASP A 99 10.01 -11.34 -0.81
N SER A 100 9.64 -10.55 -1.82
CA SER A 100 8.86 -9.31 -1.64
C SER A 100 7.40 -9.59 -1.27
N ALA A 101 6.87 -10.75 -1.65
CA ALA A 101 5.51 -11.15 -1.36
C ALA A 101 5.13 -10.99 0.13
N LYS A 102 6.02 -11.35 1.06
CA LYS A 102 5.75 -11.23 2.51
C LYS A 102 5.49 -9.79 2.97
N PHE A 103 6.03 -8.80 2.27
CA PHE A 103 5.81 -7.39 2.56
C PHE A 103 4.59 -6.85 1.83
N ILE A 104 4.43 -7.23 0.56
CA ILE A 104 3.29 -6.84 -0.27
C ILE A 104 1.97 -7.27 0.38
N THR A 105 1.88 -8.52 0.84
CA THR A 105 0.65 -9.04 1.44
C THR A 105 0.28 -8.30 2.74
N LYS A 106 1.28 -7.93 3.55
CA LYS A 106 1.10 -7.16 4.80
C LYS A 106 0.66 -5.71 4.58
N MET A 107 0.89 -5.15 3.39
CA MET A 107 0.53 -3.76 3.10
C MET A 107 -0.95 -3.58 2.81
N VAL A 108 -1.65 -4.60 2.32
CA VAL A 108 -3.06 -4.43 1.96
C VAL A 108 -3.92 -4.57 3.21
N ALA A 109 -4.56 -3.48 3.63
CA ALA A 109 -5.35 -3.36 4.86
C ALA A 109 -6.45 -4.41 5.08
N MET A 110 -6.87 -5.08 4.00
CA MET A 110 -7.98 -6.04 4.02
C MET A 110 -7.58 -7.42 4.57
N PHE A 111 -6.28 -7.69 4.66
CA PHE A 111 -5.72 -8.99 4.99
C PHE A 111 -5.05 -8.97 6.37
N ASP A 112 -5.37 -9.96 7.19
CA ASP A 112 -4.78 -10.20 8.50
C ASP A 112 -4.33 -11.68 8.61
N GLU A 113 -3.51 -12.01 9.60
CA GLU A 113 -3.03 -13.38 9.87
C GLU A 113 -2.53 -14.14 8.61
N ILE A 114 -1.65 -13.51 7.84
CA ILE A 114 -1.21 -14.00 6.52
C ILE A 114 -0.30 -15.24 6.65
N LYS A 115 -0.65 -16.32 5.95
CA LYS A 115 0.02 -17.63 5.96
C LYS A 115 0.21 -18.16 4.54
N GLU A 116 1.06 -19.18 4.38
CA GLU A 116 1.20 -19.95 3.13
C GLU A 116 1.48 -19.08 1.89
N ILE A 117 2.37 -18.10 2.04
CA ILE A 117 2.70 -17.16 0.97
C ILE A 117 3.54 -17.87 -0.10
N ASN A 118 3.07 -17.82 -1.34
CA ASN A 118 3.80 -18.26 -2.53
C ASN A 118 3.89 -17.12 -3.54
N GLU A 119 5.05 -17.00 -4.19
CA GLU A 119 5.38 -15.95 -5.15
C GLU A 119 5.81 -16.60 -6.46
N GLU A 120 5.12 -16.25 -7.54
CA GLU A 120 5.44 -16.69 -8.90
C GLU A 120 5.75 -15.48 -9.77
N ILE A 121 6.88 -15.51 -10.46
CA ILE A 121 7.33 -14.43 -11.34
C ILE A 121 7.51 -15.01 -12.73
N GLN A 122 6.69 -14.56 -13.69
CA GLN A 122 6.70 -15.03 -15.07
C GLN A 122 6.84 -13.82 -16.00
N GLY A 123 8.07 -13.54 -16.44
CA GLY A 123 8.36 -12.37 -17.28
C GLY A 123 8.01 -11.05 -16.59
N ASN A 124 6.96 -10.39 -17.08
CA ASN A 124 6.43 -9.14 -16.53
C ASN A 124 5.22 -9.35 -15.62
N GLU A 125 4.83 -10.59 -15.31
CA GLU A 125 3.74 -10.88 -14.40
C GLU A 125 4.28 -11.37 -13.06
N VAL A 126 3.66 -10.90 -11.98
CA VAL A 126 3.92 -11.35 -10.62
C VAL A 126 2.60 -11.79 -10.02
N ILE A 127 2.56 -13.03 -9.55
CA ILE A 127 1.40 -13.61 -8.90
C ILE A 127 1.80 -13.94 -7.47
N ILE A 128 1.00 -13.46 -6.51
CA ILE A 128 1.14 -13.84 -5.11
C ILE A 128 -0.11 -14.58 -4.69
N THR A 129 0.07 -15.79 -4.15
CA THR A 129 -1.00 -16.54 -3.48
C THR A 129 -0.69 -16.67 -2.00
N PHE A 130 -1.73 -16.60 -1.17
CA PHE A 130 -1.60 -16.78 0.28
C PHE A 130 -2.95 -17.06 0.90
N LYS A 131 -2.93 -17.47 2.17
CA LYS A 131 -4.12 -17.64 3.00
C LYS A 131 -4.16 -16.54 4.04
N SER A 132 -5.32 -15.92 4.28
CA SER A 132 -5.45 -14.80 5.21
C SER A 132 -6.85 -14.69 5.77
N LYS A 133 -6.93 -14.14 6.99
CA LYS A 133 -8.16 -13.62 7.54
C LYS A 133 -8.57 -12.36 6.79
N VAL A 134 -9.77 -12.38 6.22
CA VAL A 134 -10.27 -11.26 5.41
C VAL A 134 -11.24 -10.44 6.23
N ARG A 135 -11.09 -9.12 6.19
CA ARG A 135 -12.09 -8.23 6.78
C ARG A 135 -13.43 -8.40 6.07
N ARG A 136 -14.44 -8.91 6.78
CA ARG A 136 -15.80 -9.16 6.27
C ARG A 136 -16.61 -7.86 6.10
N VAL A 137 -16.24 -7.05 5.13
CA VAL A 137 -16.91 -5.79 4.77
C VAL A 137 -17.33 -5.79 3.31
N GLY A 138 -18.47 -5.17 3.01
CA GLY A 138 -18.99 -5.06 1.64
C GLY A 138 -19.20 -6.44 1.00
N PRO A 139 -18.63 -6.71 -0.19
CA PRO A 139 -18.81 -7.97 -0.90
C PRO A 139 -18.24 -9.16 -0.14
N PHE A 140 -17.30 -8.96 0.79
CA PHE A 140 -16.67 -10.04 1.56
C PHE A 140 -17.49 -10.50 2.77
N SER A 141 -18.68 -9.95 3.01
CA SER A 141 -19.48 -10.28 4.19
C SER A 141 -19.89 -11.75 4.28
N SER A 142 -20.03 -12.42 3.13
CA SER A 142 -20.45 -13.82 3.01
C SER A 142 -19.29 -14.82 2.95
N LEU A 143 -18.04 -14.35 2.95
CA LEU A 143 -16.86 -15.23 2.91
C LEU A 143 -16.61 -15.89 4.26
N ASN A 144 -15.80 -16.95 4.24
CA ASN A 144 -15.30 -17.58 5.46
C ASN A 144 -14.38 -16.62 6.21
N GLU A 145 -13.98 -17.00 7.43
CA GLU A 145 -13.11 -16.14 8.25
C GLU A 145 -11.72 -16.04 7.64
N GLU A 146 -11.25 -17.16 7.09
CA GLU A 146 -9.97 -17.30 6.43
C GLU A 146 -10.19 -17.78 5.00
N GLU A 147 -9.57 -17.11 4.03
CA GLU A 147 -9.77 -17.33 2.60
C GLU A 147 -8.44 -17.43 1.86
N ASN A 148 -8.48 -18.13 0.72
CA ASN A 148 -7.37 -18.10 -0.23
C ASN A 148 -7.43 -16.80 -1.03
N VAL A 149 -6.29 -16.12 -1.12
CA VAL A 149 -6.12 -14.87 -1.83
C VAL A 149 -5.13 -15.08 -2.97
N LYS A 150 -5.44 -14.51 -4.14
CA LYS A 150 -4.54 -14.39 -5.28
C LYS A 150 -4.48 -12.93 -5.70
N ILE A 151 -3.27 -12.37 -5.79
CA ILE A 151 -3.02 -11.03 -6.31
C ILE A 151 -2.20 -11.17 -7.59
N GLU A 152 -2.74 -10.66 -8.69
CA GLU A 152 -2.08 -10.66 -10.01
C GLU A 152 -1.61 -9.24 -10.32
N MET A 153 -0.33 -9.10 -10.64
CA MET A 153 0.32 -7.81 -10.85
C MET A 153 1.12 -7.78 -12.14
N GLU A 154 1.09 -6.61 -12.79
CA GLU A 154 1.99 -6.28 -13.89
C GLU A 154 3.24 -5.58 -13.34
N LYS A 155 4.40 -6.11 -13.70
CA LYS A 155 5.73 -5.61 -13.35
C LYS A 155 6.25 -4.68 -14.43
N LYS A 156 6.72 -3.52 -14.00
CA LYS A 156 7.46 -2.57 -14.82
C LYS A 156 8.73 -2.13 -14.08
N ASN A 157 9.87 -2.20 -14.78
CA ASN A 157 11.13 -1.67 -14.25
C ASN A 157 11.14 -0.14 -14.39
N LEU A 158 11.43 0.56 -13.30
CA LEU A 158 11.74 1.99 -13.28
C LEU A 158 13.21 2.18 -12.90
N ASP A 159 13.75 3.38 -13.09
CA ASP A 159 15.20 3.66 -12.90
C ASP A 159 15.73 3.27 -11.51
N ASN A 160 14.90 3.39 -10.46
CA ASN A 160 15.32 3.19 -9.08
C ASN A 160 14.46 2.19 -8.29
N CYS A 161 13.46 1.56 -8.93
CA CYS A 161 12.56 0.60 -8.27
C CYS A 161 11.77 -0.23 -9.29
N LEU A 162 11.09 -1.27 -8.81
CA LEU A 162 10.09 -2.00 -9.56
C LEU A 162 8.70 -1.45 -9.25
N GLU A 163 7.90 -1.17 -10.27
CA GLU A 163 6.46 -0.91 -10.13
C GLU A 163 5.71 -2.23 -10.34
N LEU A 164 4.88 -2.62 -9.36
CA LEU A 164 3.95 -3.74 -9.45
C LEU A 164 2.53 -3.20 -9.37
N ARG A 165 1.83 -3.15 -10.50
CA ARG A 165 0.46 -2.67 -10.57
C ARG A 165 -0.49 -3.86 -10.41
N VAL A 166 -1.35 -3.83 -9.39
CA VAL A 166 -2.38 -4.87 -9.24
C VAL A 166 -3.37 -4.74 -10.39
N LYS A 167 -3.53 -5.82 -11.14
CA LYS A 167 -4.56 -5.96 -12.17
C LYS A 167 -5.81 -6.57 -11.57
N ARG A 168 -5.63 -7.65 -10.82
CA ARG A 168 -6.73 -8.44 -10.25
C ARG A 168 -6.40 -8.91 -8.86
N MET A 169 -7.43 -8.97 -8.02
CA MET A 169 -7.39 -9.59 -6.71
C MET A 169 -8.55 -10.56 -6.57
N LYS A 170 -8.26 -11.83 -6.30
CA LYS A 170 -9.27 -12.85 -6.00
C LYS A 170 -9.19 -13.22 -4.53
N VAL A 171 -10.34 -13.21 -3.86
CA VAL A 171 -10.50 -13.54 -2.44
C VAL A 171 -11.62 -14.57 -2.31
N GLY A 172 -11.25 -15.83 -2.06
CA GLY A 172 -12.19 -16.94 -2.12
C GLY A 172 -12.88 -17.03 -3.48
N ALA A 173 -14.21 -16.89 -3.48
CA ALA A 173 -15.04 -16.89 -4.69
C ALA A 173 -15.18 -15.50 -5.36
N ILE A 174 -14.69 -14.43 -4.73
CA ILE A 174 -14.90 -13.06 -5.19
C ILE A 174 -13.68 -12.60 -5.98
N GLU A 175 -13.92 -12.00 -7.13
CA GLU A 175 -12.89 -11.43 -7.99
C GLU A 175 -13.09 -9.91 -8.12
N LEU A 176 -11.99 -9.18 -7.96
CA LEU A 176 -11.94 -7.73 -8.08
C LEU A 176 -10.95 -7.35 -9.18
N GLU A 177 -11.45 -6.70 -10.22
CA GLU A 177 -10.65 -6.04 -11.23
C GLU A 177 -10.27 -4.63 -10.75
N MET A 178 -8.99 -4.30 -10.84
CA MET A 178 -8.47 -3.02 -10.39
C MET A 178 -8.40 -2.04 -11.58
N SER A 179 -8.87 -0.82 -11.35
CA SER A 179 -8.80 0.26 -12.33
C SER A 179 -7.35 0.66 -12.59
N GLU A 180 -7.01 0.96 -13.84
CA GLU A 180 -5.74 1.60 -14.14
C GLU A 180 -5.76 3.07 -13.71
N ARG A 181 -4.79 3.45 -12.87
CA ARG A 181 -4.47 4.86 -12.66
C ARG A 181 -3.09 5.16 -13.20
N LYS A 182 -3.04 6.10 -14.15
CA LYS A 182 -1.78 6.77 -14.49
C LYS A 182 -1.41 7.70 -13.33
N PRO A 183 -0.17 7.64 -12.81
CA PRO A 183 0.30 8.58 -11.79
C PRO A 183 0.13 10.04 -12.23
#